data_AF-A0A6I4Q5X5-F1
#
_entry.id   AF-A0A6I4Q5X5-F1
#
_cell.length_a   1.000
_cell.length_b   1.000
_cell.length_c   1.000
_cell.angle_alpha   90.00
_cell.angle_beta   90.00
_cell.angle_gamma   90.00
#
_symmetry.space_group_name_H-M   'P 1'
#
loop_
_entity.id
_entity.type
_entity.pdbx_description
1 polymer ?
#
loop_
_entity_poly.entity_id
_entity_poly.type
_entity_poly.pdbx_seq_one_letter_code
_entity_poly.pdbx_strand_id
1 'polypeptide(L)'
;MLFRKFTAFAIVTSVLLTGCSVVEHWIYRPDINQGNYVTQDALDLLKVGQSKEQVVFIMGSPMLTSVFGDNVWYYVFRQQPQHGDVSQRSYAVYFDEMGLVKDIKASELDGSKSLEEMNKQGISDPIDKKSDDDNPDPDS
;
A
#
# COMPACT_ATOMS: atom_id res chain seq x y z
N MET A 1 -6.42 0.92 60.66
CA MET A 1 -6.69 -0.26 59.81
C MET A 1 -7.52 0.06 58.56
N LEU A 2 -8.45 1.03 58.59
CA LEU A 2 -9.27 1.41 57.43
C LEU A 2 -8.46 2.01 56.26
N PHE A 3 -7.49 2.90 56.52
CA PHE A 3 -6.67 3.52 55.47
C PHE A 3 -5.91 2.52 54.59
N ARG A 4 -5.37 1.43 55.17
CA ARG A 4 -4.70 0.35 54.41
C ARG A 4 -5.67 -0.43 53.51
N LYS A 5 -6.95 -0.53 53.90
CA LYS A 5 -8.01 -1.17 53.09
C LYS A 5 -8.43 -0.28 51.93
N PHE A 6 -8.53 1.02 52.13
CA PHE A 6 -8.84 1.98 51.06
C PHE A 6 -7.73 2.08 50.01
N THR A 7 -6.46 2.09 50.43
CA THR A 7 -5.33 2.07 49.49
C THR A 7 -5.29 0.77 48.69
N ALA A 8 -5.60 -0.38 49.29
CA ALA A 8 -5.65 -1.65 48.58
C ALA A 8 -6.80 -1.68 47.54
N PHE A 9 -7.96 -1.14 47.90
CA PHE A 9 -9.11 -1.06 46.98
C PHE A 9 -8.80 -0.15 45.78
N ALA A 10 -8.19 1.02 46.02
CA ALA A 10 -7.81 1.96 44.95
C ALA A 10 -6.79 1.35 43.96
N ILE A 11 -5.80 0.59 44.46
CA ILE A 11 -4.81 -0.08 43.60
C ILE A 11 -5.49 -1.15 42.73
N VAL A 12 -6.37 -1.98 43.31
CA VAL A 12 -7.09 -3.02 42.57
C VAL A 12 -7.98 -2.43 41.48
N THR A 13 -8.72 -1.36 41.80
CA THR A 13 -9.57 -0.67 40.81
C THR A 13 -8.74 -0.05 39.68
N SER A 14 -7.58 0.53 39.99
CA SER A 14 -6.69 1.10 38.97
C SER A 14 -6.14 0.05 38.01
N VAL A 15 -5.78 -1.14 38.51
CA VAL A 15 -5.27 -2.25 37.67
C VAL A 15 -6.37 -2.81 36.76
N LEU A 16 -7.61 -2.91 37.26
CA LEU A 16 -8.75 -3.39 36.47
C LEU A 16 -9.14 -2.44 35.33
N LEU A 17 -8.87 -1.14 35.45
CA LEU A 17 -9.16 -0.15 34.39
C LEU A 17 -8.10 -0.12 33.28
N THR A 18 -6.86 -0.56 33.52
CA THR A 18 -5.77 -0.56 32.52
C THR A 18 -5.83 -1.68 31.48
N GLY A 19 -6.83 -2.57 31.53
CA GLY A 19 -6.93 -3.75 30.66
C GLY A 19 -7.33 -3.47 29.20
N CYS A 20 -7.84 -2.28 28.87
CA CYS A 20 -8.41 -2.02 27.54
C CYS A 20 -7.36 -1.75 26.45
N SER A 21 -6.18 -1.21 26.77
CA SER A 21 -5.17 -0.84 25.75
C SER A 21 -4.36 -2.02 25.22
N VAL A 22 -4.30 -3.13 25.95
CA VAL A 22 -3.55 -4.33 25.52
C VAL A 22 -4.30 -5.16 24.49
N VAL A 23 -5.62 -4.97 24.36
CA VAL A 23 -6.47 -5.76 23.46
C VAL A 23 -6.15 -5.49 21.99
N GLU A 24 -5.75 -4.27 21.64
CA GLU A 24 -5.51 -3.88 20.23
C GLU A 24 -4.34 -4.63 19.59
N HIS A 25 -3.30 -4.97 20.36
CA HIS A 25 -2.12 -5.67 19.85
C HIS A 25 -2.27 -7.20 19.78
N TRP A 26 -3.29 -7.75 20.46
CA TRP A 26 -3.53 -9.19 20.52
C TRP A 26 -4.52 -9.69 19.47
N ILE A 27 -5.22 -8.76 18.80
CA ILE A 27 -6.13 -9.10 17.72
C ILE A 27 -5.31 -9.27 16.44
N TYR A 28 -5.38 -10.46 15.86
CA TYR A 28 -4.80 -10.72 14.55
C TYR A 28 -5.49 -9.85 13.49
N ARG A 29 -4.69 -9.16 12.68
CA ARG A 29 -5.14 -8.50 11.45
C ARG A 29 -4.18 -8.92 10.34
N PRO A 30 -4.67 -9.41 9.20
CA PRO A 30 -3.79 -9.73 8.08
C PRO A 30 -3.14 -8.44 7.55
N ASP A 31 -1.95 -8.59 6.98
CA ASP A 31 -1.34 -7.52 6.19
C ASP A 31 -2.17 -7.28 4.92
N ILE A 32 -2.30 -6.01 4.53
CA ILE A 32 -3.13 -5.61 3.38
C ILE A 32 -2.27 -4.84 2.38
N ASN A 33 -2.07 -5.44 1.21
CA ASN A 33 -1.51 -4.79 0.03
C ASN A 33 -2.63 -4.49 -0.96
N GLN A 34 -2.69 -3.27 -1.47
CA GLN A 34 -3.76 -2.82 -2.36
C GLN A 34 -3.22 -2.02 -3.54
N GLY A 35 -3.76 -2.33 -4.71
CA GLY A 35 -3.55 -1.61 -5.95
C GLY A 35 -2.34 -2.06 -6.76
N ASN A 36 -1.78 -1.15 -7.54
CA ASN A 36 -0.80 -1.49 -8.57
C ASN A 36 0.62 -1.35 -8.03
N TYR A 37 1.36 -2.46 -7.98
CA TYR A 37 2.77 -2.43 -7.67
C TYR A 37 3.58 -1.98 -8.89
N VAL A 38 3.97 -0.70 -8.91
CA VAL A 38 4.72 -0.11 -10.02
C VAL A 38 6.19 0.01 -9.61
N THR A 39 7.07 -0.71 -10.29
CA THR A 39 8.52 -0.64 -10.05
C THR A 39 9.12 0.66 -10.57
N GLN A 40 10.31 1.01 -10.06
CA GLN A 40 11.04 2.17 -10.57
C GLN A 40 11.40 1.99 -12.05
N ASP A 41 11.79 0.78 -12.45
CA ASP A 41 12.12 0.47 -13.85
C ASP A 41 10.93 0.73 -14.79
N ALA A 42 9.70 0.37 -14.38
CA ALA A 42 8.50 0.64 -15.16
C ALA A 42 8.22 2.16 -15.30
N LEU A 43 8.47 2.94 -14.24
CA LEU A 43 8.33 4.40 -14.29
C LEU A 43 9.37 5.04 -15.21
N ASP A 44 10.59 4.52 -15.23
CA ASP A 44 11.66 5.03 -16.08
C ASP A 44 11.42 4.75 -17.58
N LEU A 45 10.67 3.69 -17.88
CA LEU A 45 10.20 3.35 -19.23
C LEU A 45 8.99 4.19 -19.67
N LEU A 46 8.21 4.72 -18.72
CA LEU A 46 7.04 5.53 -18.99
C LEU A 46 7.45 6.93 -19.48
N LYS A 47 6.89 7.36 -20.61
CA LYS A 47 7.23 8.64 -21.24
C LYS A 47 6.00 9.36 -21.77
N VAL A 48 6.05 10.68 -21.72
CA VAL A 48 5.04 11.55 -22.37
C VAL A 48 4.97 11.23 -23.86
N GLY A 49 3.76 11.16 -24.40
CA GLY A 49 3.45 10.81 -25.79
C GLY A 49 3.17 9.32 -26.04
N GLN A 50 3.29 8.45 -25.03
CA GLN A 50 2.92 7.04 -25.15
C GLN A 50 1.40 6.85 -25.21
N SER A 51 0.92 5.81 -25.88
CA SER A 51 -0.52 5.48 -25.91
C SER A 51 -0.96 4.74 -24.64
N LYS A 52 -2.27 4.73 -24.38
CA LYS A 52 -2.89 3.97 -23.29
C LYS A 52 -2.46 2.49 -23.27
N GLU A 53 -2.37 1.84 -24.42
CA GLU A 53 -1.96 0.44 -24.54
C GLU A 53 -0.50 0.24 -24.13
N GLN A 54 0.38 1.18 -24.49
CA GLN A 54 1.78 1.14 -24.07
C GLN A 54 1.92 1.36 -22.56
N VAL A 55 1.12 2.25 -21.97
CA VAL A 55 1.08 2.43 -20.51
C VAL A 55 0.64 1.14 -19.82
N VAL A 56 -0.40 0.47 -20.33
CA VAL A 56 -0.84 -0.83 -19.79
C VAL A 56 0.24 -1.90 -19.95
N PHE A 57 0.97 -1.91 -21.06
CA PHE A 57 2.07 -2.85 -21.26
C PHE A 57 3.22 -2.64 -20.26
N ILE A 58 3.54 -1.39 -19.92
CA ILE A 58 4.64 -1.05 -19.02
C ILE A 58 4.24 -1.19 -17.55
N MET A 59 3.05 -0.72 -17.17
CA MET A 59 2.62 -0.56 -15.78
C MET A 59 1.48 -1.51 -15.36
N GLY A 60 0.96 -2.29 -16.30
CA GLY A 60 -0.26 -3.08 -16.12
C GLY A 60 -1.54 -2.24 -16.21
N SER A 61 -2.67 -2.93 -16.07
CA SER A 61 -3.99 -2.29 -16.06
C SER A 61 -4.17 -1.44 -14.79
N PRO A 62 -4.60 -0.17 -14.91
CA PRO A 62 -4.82 0.67 -13.73
C PRO A 62 -5.98 0.11 -12.89
N MET A 63 -5.80 0.07 -11.57
CA MET A 63 -6.90 -0.31 -10.66
C MET A 63 -8.02 0.75 -10.65
N LEU A 64 -7.67 2.02 -10.87
CA LEU A 64 -8.58 3.15 -10.72
C LEU A 64 -8.52 4.07 -11.94
N THR A 65 -9.70 4.42 -12.47
CA THR A 65 -9.86 5.43 -13.52
C THR A 65 -10.77 6.55 -13.01
N SER A 66 -10.56 7.77 -13.52
CA SER A 66 -11.39 8.92 -13.16
C SER A 66 -12.82 8.77 -13.69
N VAL A 67 -13.82 8.96 -12.82
CA VAL A 67 -15.25 8.93 -13.20
C VAL A 67 -15.73 10.20 -13.89
N PHE A 68 -14.97 11.30 -13.78
CA PHE A 68 -15.33 12.60 -14.35
C PHE A 68 -14.71 12.84 -15.74
N GLY A 69 -14.03 11.83 -16.28
CA GLY A 69 -13.43 11.81 -17.62
C GLY A 69 -12.35 10.74 -17.74
N ASP A 70 -12.34 9.97 -18.83
CA ASP A 70 -11.48 8.79 -19.08
C ASP A 70 -9.99 9.13 -19.35
N ASN A 71 -9.57 10.33 -18.97
CA ASN A 71 -8.25 10.88 -19.29
C ASN A 71 -7.30 10.89 -18.10
N VAL A 72 -7.65 10.26 -16.98
CA VAL A 72 -6.72 10.11 -15.84
C VAL A 72 -6.79 8.69 -15.31
N TRP A 73 -5.63 8.03 -15.28
CA TRP A 73 -5.45 6.73 -14.66
C TRP A 73 -4.63 6.87 -13.38
N TYR A 74 -5.08 6.20 -12.33
CA TYR A 74 -4.44 6.23 -11.02
C TYR A 74 -3.85 4.85 -10.71
N TYR A 75 -2.54 4.83 -10.54
CA TYR A 75 -1.77 3.70 -10.07
C TYR A 75 -1.41 3.95 -8.61
N VAL A 76 -2.25 3.44 -7.72
CA VAL A 76 -2.08 3.60 -6.27
C VAL A 76 -1.52 2.30 -5.73
N PHE A 77 -0.41 2.35 -5.02
CA PHE A 77 0.09 1.24 -4.21
C PHE A 77 -0.01 1.61 -2.73
N ARG A 78 -0.77 0.83 -1.97
CA ARG A 78 -0.97 1.03 -0.54
C ARG A 78 -0.63 -0.25 0.21
N GLN A 79 0.18 -0.13 1.25
CA GLN A 79 0.55 -1.21 2.13
C GLN A 79 0.21 -0.85 3.57
N GLN A 80 -0.49 -1.74 4.24
CA GLN A 80 -0.86 -1.63 5.64
C GLN A 80 -0.49 -2.93 6.35
N PRO A 81 0.68 -2.96 7.01
CA PRO A 81 1.06 -4.08 7.86
C PRO A 81 0.19 -4.15 9.12
N GLN A 82 0.07 -5.33 9.73
CA GLN A 82 -0.79 -5.61 10.88
C GLN A 82 -0.69 -4.57 12.02
N HIS A 83 0.53 -4.21 12.41
CA HIS A 83 0.83 -3.22 13.45
C HIS A 83 1.81 -2.14 12.98
N GLY A 84 1.90 -1.95 11.66
CA GLY A 84 2.80 -0.97 11.05
C GLY A 84 2.05 0.26 10.56
N ASP A 85 2.81 1.31 10.27
CA ASP A 85 2.27 2.50 9.62
C ASP A 85 1.86 2.21 8.18
N VAL A 86 0.81 2.91 7.75
CA VAL A 86 0.34 2.86 6.37
C VAL A 86 1.34 3.58 5.47
N SER A 87 1.81 2.90 4.44
CA SER A 87 2.60 3.51 3.37
C SER A 87 1.80 3.53 2.07
N GLN A 88 1.80 4.64 1.37
CA GLN A 88 1.09 4.78 0.10
C GLN A 88 1.86 5.62 -0.88
N ARG A 89 2.01 5.10 -2.11
CA ARG A 89 2.55 5.82 -3.25
C ARG A 89 1.52 5.82 -4.36
N SER A 90 1.40 6.91 -5.10
CA SER A 90 0.35 7.10 -6.08
C SER A 90 0.86 7.84 -7.29
N TYR A 91 0.65 7.26 -8.47
CA TYR A 91 0.97 7.86 -9.75
C TYR A 91 -0.31 8.17 -10.51
N ALA A 92 -0.48 9.43 -10.91
CA ALA A 92 -1.58 9.86 -11.77
C ALA A 92 -1.03 10.11 -13.18
N VAL A 93 -1.49 9.32 -14.14
CA VAL A 93 -1.14 9.46 -15.55
C VAL A 93 -2.29 10.19 -16.24
N TYR A 94 -2.00 11.37 -16.77
CA TYR A 94 -2.95 12.19 -17.50
C TYR A 94 -2.79 11.95 -18.99
N PHE A 95 -3.91 11.77 -19.68
CA PHE A 95 -3.98 11.59 -21.12
C PHE A 95 -4.59 12.83 -21.78
N ASP A 96 -4.22 13.06 -23.04
CA ASP A 96 -4.89 14.03 -23.91
C ASP A 96 -6.13 13.42 -24.59
N GLU A 97 -6.78 14.21 -25.44
CA GLU A 97 -7.98 13.79 -26.19
C GLU A 97 -7.69 12.67 -27.20
N MET A 98 -6.43 12.50 -27.62
CA MET A 98 -5.99 11.42 -28.51
C MET A 98 -5.60 10.15 -27.74
N GLY A 99 -5.67 10.16 -26.41
CA GLY A 99 -5.28 9.03 -25.56
C GLY A 99 -3.77 8.87 -25.39
N LEU A 100 -3.01 9.95 -25.60
CA LEU A 100 -1.56 9.96 -25.39
C LEU A 100 -1.22 10.54 -24.01
N VAL A 101 -0.18 10.01 -23.37
CA VAL A 101 0.31 10.50 -22.07
C VAL A 101 0.72 11.96 -22.22
N LYS A 102 0.09 12.83 -21.46
CA LYS A 102 0.35 14.27 -21.40
C LYS A 102 1.21 14.65 -20.21
N ASP A 103 0.91 14.08 -19.04
CA ASP A 103 1.57 14.41 -17.79
C ASP A 103 1.54 13.21 -16.83
N ILE A 104 2.53 13.12 -15.95
CA ILE A 104 2.65 12.05 -14.95
C ILE A 104 2.98 12.70 -13.61
N LYS A 105 2.12 12.50 -12.61
CA LYS A 105 2.33 13.05 -11.27
C LYS A 105 2.52 11.95 -10.26
N ALA A 106 3.60 12.05 -9.49
CA ALA A 106 3.84 11.20 -8.33
C ALA A 106 3.40 11.92 -7.05
N SER A 107 2.81 11.16 -6.12
CA SER A 107 2.43 11.62 -4.78
C SER A 107 2.60 10.50 -3.78
N GLU A 108 2.92 10.86 -2.54
CA GLU A 108 3.18 9.92 -1.46
C GLU A 108 2.44 10.39 -0.20
N LEU A 109 2.00 9.44 0.62
CA LEU A 109 1.46 9.76 1.94
C LEU A 109 2.63 10.13 2.88
N ASP A 110 2.43 11.10 3.77
CA ASP A 110 3.47 11.51 4.72
C ASP A 110 3.94 10.32 5.59
N GLY A 111 5.25 10.20 5.77
CA GLY A 111 5.88 9.06 6.43
C GLY A 111 5.86 7.74 5.65
N SER A 112 5.50 7.75 4.35
CA SER A 112 5.56 6.55 3.51
C SER A 112 6.99 6.04 3.36
N LYS A 113 7.11 4.71 3.40
CA LYS A 113 8.35 4.01 3.08
C LYS A 113 8.57 3.93 1.58
N SER A 114 9.81 3.71 1.17
CA SER A 114 10.14 3.39 -0.23
C SER A 114 9.54 2.04 -0.63
N LEU A 115 9.32 1.82 -1.94
CA LEU A 115 8.81 0.53 -2.46
C LEU A 115 9.69 -0.66 -2.06
N GLU A 116 11.00 -0.45 -1.99
CA GLU A 116 11.92 -1.50 -1.56
C GLU A 116 11.77 -1.85 -0.08
N GLU A 117 11.57 -0.85 0.78
CA GLU A 117 11.33 -1.06 2.21
C GLU A 117 9.96 -1.69 2.45
N MET A 118 8.95 -1.25 1.72
CA MET A 118 7.61 -1.84 1.68
C MET A 118 7.68 -3.34 1.35
N ASN A 119 8.41 -3.72 0.29
CA ASN A 119 8.59 -5.12 -0.10
C ASN A 119 9.38 -5.97 0.92
N LYS A 120 10.29 -5.36 1.67
CA LYS A 120 11.10 -6.04 2.69
C LYS A 120 10.39 -6.18 4.03
N GLN A 121 9.26 -5.51 4.25
CA GLN A 121 8.49 -5.73 5.47
C GLN A 121 8.05 -7.19 5.50
N GLY A 122 8.10 -7.83 6.67
CA GLY A 122 7.70 -9.22 6.87
C GLY A 122 6.20 -9.43 6.73
N ILE A 123 5.69 -9.13 5.54
CA ILE A 123 4.37 -9.52 5.07
C ILE A 123 4.36 -11.04 5.09
N SER A 124 3.23 -11.64 5.50
CA SER A 124 3.06 -13.09 5.46
C SER A 124 3.34 -13.69 4.06
N ASP A 125 3.23 -12.88 3.01
CA ASP A 125 3.52 -13.24 1.62
C ASP A 125 4.32 -12.11 0.93
N PRO A 126 5.63 -12.29 0.65
CA PRO A 126 6.44 -11.29 -0.05
C PRO A 126 5.89 -10.98 -1.45
N ILE A 127 5.99 -9.73 -1.89
CA ILE A 127 5.64 -9.40 -3.29
C ILE A 127 6.77 -9.86 -4.19
N ASP A 128 6.50 -10.85 -5.04
CA ASP A 128 7.45 -11.27 -6.06
C ASP A 128 7.65 -10.12 -7.07
N LYS A 129 8.92 -9.78 -7.32
CA LYS A 129 9.30 -8.79 -8.33
C LYS A 129 9.38 -9.40 -9.73
N LYS A 130 9.32 -10.73 -9.86
CA LYS A 130 9.39 -11.43 -11.15
C LYS A 130 8.00 -11.52 -11.78
N SER A 131 7.91 -11.14 -13.05
CA SER A 131 6.73 -11.43 -13.87
C SER A 131 6.59 -12.94 -14.03
N ASP A 132 5.36 -13.44 -13.94
CA ASP A 132 5.04 -14.88 -14.06
C ASP A 132 5.57 -15.52 -15.37
N ASP A 133 5.83 -14.71 -16.41
CA ASP A 133 6.39 -15.13 -17.71
C ASP A 133 7.85 -15.64 -17.67
N ASP A 134 8.59 -15.40 -16.58
CA ASP A 134 9.99 -15.82 -16.45
C ASP A 134 10.14 -17.26 -15.91
N ASN A 135 9.03 -17.94 -15.63
CA ASN A 135 9.03 -19.33 -15.23
C ASN A 135 8.82 -20.20 -16.48
N PRO A 136 9.79 -21.03 -16.91
CA PRO A 136 9.57 -21.95 -18.02
C PRO A 136 8.41 -22.88 -17.64
N ASP A 137 7.39 -22.92 -18.49
CA ASP A 137 6.28 -23.85 -18.32
C ASP A 137 6.84 -25.26 -18.13
N PRO A 138 6.52 -25.95 -17.02
CA PRO A 138 7.01 -27.31 -16.79
C PRO A 138 6.44 -28.33 -17.79
N ASP A 139 5.54 -27.92 -18.69
CA ASP A 139 4.83 -28.75 -19.67
C ASP A 139 5.15 -28.40 -21.14
N SER A 140 6.21 -27.63 -21.44
CA SER A 140 6.68 -27.42 -22.84
C SER A 140 7.76 -28.42 -23.27
#